data_AF-A0A7S0ZL49-F1
#
_entry.id   AF-A0A7S0ZL49-F1
#
_cell.length_a   1.000
_cell.length_b   1.000
_cell.length_c   1.000
_cell.angle_alpha   90.00
_cell.angle_beta   90.00
_cell.angle_gamma   90.00
#
_symmetry.space_group_name_H-M   'P 1'
#
loop_
_entity.id
_entity.type
_entity.pdbx_description
1 polymer ?
#
loop_
_entity_poly.entity_id
_entity_poly.type
_entity_poly.pdbx_seq_one_letter_code
_entity_poly.pdbx_strand_id
1 'polypeptide(L)'
;SLEPAKDVPRRWWNAIVPIGVTSIIVVLGLILTGLDGAKSSGHPINAASIFGNGDSYSSILWGSFVGSIVIWLMCRLQYVSEGKFVNQWAYWMKFKSHPSARPILTLQESLSAWIGGVKALTTPVLVLIMAWAIGAAVRDSGADVFFSSALSSDSLDYRAIPVLTFIISGIISFATGTSWGTMSIMFPIVVSASWYASNGDENIMILTMSAILAGAVFGDHATAISDTTILSAMSAKCDLTHHVVTQLPYALVVAVLSIVVGYLPAGFAYPGWVGLVIGCVLVVVIVLVFGVRVDHPEFKQDVLSICSEFVRVRLLRKEPQEQQEVPDYLLTKEYKDVWTRNFWT
;
A
#
# COMPACT_ATOMS: atom_id res chain seq x y z
N SER A 1 -25.69 -5.81 -7.00
CA SER A 1 -24.61 -5.86 -6.00
C SER A 1 -23.46 -6.69 -6.56
N LEU A 2 -22.21 -6.41 -6.20
CA LEU A 2 -21.03 -7.22 -6.58
C LEU A 2 -20.84 -8.45 -5.67
N GLU A 3 -21.87 -8.82 -4.90
CA GLU A 3 -21.79 -9.92 -3.97
C GLU A 3 -21.85 -11.26 -4.71
N PRO A 4 -20.99 -12.24 -4.36
CA PRO A 4 -21.02 -13.55 -4.99
C PRO A 4 -22.34 -14.26 -4.69
N ALA A 5 -22.90 -14.93 -5.70
CA ALA A 5 -24.13 -15.70 -5.55
C ALA A 5 -23.96 -16.78 -4.45
N LYS A 6 -24.98 -16.91 -3.58
CA LYS A 6 -24.92 -17.76 -2.37
C LYS A 6 -24.74 -19.25 -2.66
N ASP A 7 -25.06 -19.67 -3.88
CA ASP A 7 -24.98 -21.04 -4.38
C ASP A 7 -23.70 -21.34 -5.17
N VAL A 8 -22.76 -20.38 -5.25
CA VAL A 8 -21.48 -20.57 -5.93
C VAL A 8 -20.38 -20.90 -4.91
N PRO A 9 -19.74 -22.10 -5.01
CA PRO A 9 -18.61 -22.45 -4.17
C PRO A 9 -17.42 -21.51 -4.39
N ARG A 10 -16.86 -20.98 -3.29
CA ARG A 10 -15.74 -20.01 -3.33
C ARG A 10 -14.42 -20.72 -3.60
N ARG A 11 -13.68 -20.25 -4.60
CA ARG A 11 -12.34 -20.74 -4.94
C ARG A 11 -11.34 -19.60 -4.90
N TRP A 12 -10.38 -19.69 -3.97
CA TRP A 12 -9.36 -18.65 -3.79
C TRP A 12 -8.53 -18.42 -5.06
N TRP A 13 -8.28 -19.46 -5.86
CA TRP A 13 -7.49 -19.36 -7.07
C TRP A 13 -8.18 -18.56 -8.19
N ASN A 14 -9.49 -18.34 -8.11
CA ASN A 14 -10.18 -17.42 -9.02
C ASN A 14 -9.75 -15.96 -8.82
N ALA A 15 -9.21 -15.61 -7.65
CA ALA A 15 -8.59 -14.31 -7.42
C ALA A 15 -7.08 -14.35 -7.72
N ILE A 16 -6.37 -15.38 -7.27
CA ILE A 16 -4.90 -15.42 -7.35
C ILE A 16 -4.38 -15.62 -8.76
N VAL A 17 -5.03 -16.45 -9.60
CA VAL A 17 -4.53 -16.74 -10.95
C VAL A 17 -4.50 -15.49 -11.84
N PRO A 18 -5.59 -14.70 -11.96
CA PRO A 18 -5.55 -13.48 -12.76
C PRO A 18 -4.51 -12.47 -12.26
N ILE A 19 -4.40 -12.29 -10.94
CA ILE A 19 -3.40 -11.39 -10.33
C ILE A 19 -1.99 -11.87 -10.67
N GLY A 20 -1.70 -13.16 -10.47
CA GLY A 20 -0.40 -13.75 -10.78
C GLY A 20 -0.04 -13.64 -12.26
N VAL A 21 -1.01 -13.89 -13.16
CA VAL A 21 -0.80 -13.71 -14.60
C VAL A 21 -0.49 -12.25 -14.94
N THR A 22 -1.25 -11.29 -14.40
CA THR A 22 -0.96 -9.87 -14.60
C THR A 22 0.44 -9.54 -14.12
N SER A 23 0.83 -9.91 -12.89
CA SER A 23 2.16 -9.63 -12.36
C SER A 23 3.27 -10.23 -13.22
N ILE A 24 3.13 -11.48 -13.66
CA ILE A 24 4.12 -12.14 -14.51
C ILE A 24 4.25 -11.42 -15.85
N ILE A 25 3.14 -11.06 -16.49
CA ILE A 25 3.17 -10.39 -17.81
C ILE A 25 3.73 -8.98 -17.69
N VAL A 26 3.44 -8.24 -16.61
CA VAL A 26 4.05 -6.93 -16.38
C VAL A 26 5.56 -7.06 -16.23
N VAL A 27 6.05 -8.00 -15.42
CA VAL A 27 7.49 -8.21 -15.23
C VAL A 27 8.16 -8.67 -16.52
N LEU A 28 7.55 -9.59 -17.26
CA LEU A 28 8.07 -10.03 -18.56
C LEU A 28 8.05 -8.89 -19.58
N GLY A 29 6.99 -8.09 -19.62
CA GLY A 29 6.89 -6.91 -20.47
C GLY A 29 8.03 -5.93 -20.19
N LEU A 30 8.31 -5.66 -18.91
CA LEU A 30 9.41 -4.78 -18.50
C LEU A 30 10.76 -5.34 -18.92
N ILE A 31 10.97 -6.65 -18.79
CA ILE A 31 12.21 -7.31 -19.21
C ILE A 31 12.37 -7.26 -20.74
N LEU A 32 11.31 -7.56 -21.50
CA LEU A 32 11.37 -7.59 -22.97
C LEU A 32 11.59 -6.21 -23.55
N THR A 33 10.76 -5.24 -23.15
CA THR A 33 10.89 -3.85 -23.59
C THR A 33 12.23 -3.24 -23.13
N GLY A 34 12.66 -3.59 -21.91
CA GLY A 34 13.94 -3.17 -21.36
C GLY A 34 15.15 -3.75 -22.07
N LEU A 35 15.08 -5.01 -22.52
CA LEU A 35 16.13 -5.66 -23.33
C LEU A 35 16.28 -4.99 -24.68
N ASP A 36 15.16 -4.66 -25.33
CA ASP A 36 15.17 -3.97 -26.62
C ASP A 36 15.65 -2.52 -26.48
N GLY A 37 15.26 -1.83 -25.40
CA GLY A 37 15.74 -0.51 -25.03
C GLY A 37 17.24 -0.47 -24.72
N ALA A 38 17.74 -1.44 -23.96
CA ALA A 38 19.17 -1.54 -23.62
C ALA A 38 20.03 -1.85 -24.87
N LYS A 39 19.57 -2.75 -25.75
CA LYS A 39 20.25 -3.09 -27.00
C LYS A 39 20.32 -1.92 -27.98
N SER A 40 19.22 -1.19 -28.13
CA SER A 40 19.14 -0.03 -29.03
C SER A 40 20.00 1.15 -28.54
N SER A 41 20.15 1.30 -27.22
CA SER A 41 20.95 2.35 -26.60
C SER A 41 22.44 1.99 -26.45
N GLY A 42 22.84 0.78 -26.85
CA GLY A 42 24.23 0.29 -26.72
C GLY A 42 24.69 0.08 -25.27
N HIS A 43 23.76 0.02 -24.31
CA HIS A 43 24.09 -0.23 -22.92
C HIS A 43 24.40 -1.72 -22.68
N PRO A 44 25.30 -2.05 -21.72
CA PRO A 44 25.56 -3.42 -21.34
C PRO A 44 24.27 -4.07 -20.82
N ILE A 45 24.01 -5.32 -21.23
CA ILE A 45 22.81 -6.06 -20.82
C ILE A 45 23.02 -6.51 -19.37
N ASN A 46 22.54 -5.71 -18.42
CA ASN A 46 22.53 -5.99 -17.00
C ASN A 46 21.14 -5.68 -16.42
N ALA A 47 20.84 -6.16 -15.22
CA ALA A 47 19.50 -5.98 -14.64
C ALA A 47 19.13 -4.49 -14.53
N ALA A 48 20.07 -3.63 -14.15
CA ALA A 48 19.84 -2.20 -14.02
C ALA A 48 19.48 -1.53 -15.36
N SER A 49 20.17 -1.86 -16.45
CA SER A 49 19.90 -1.29 -17.77
C SER A 49 18.61 -1.82 -18.37
N ILE A 50 18.27 -3.09 -18.14
CA ILE A 50 17.00 -3.68 -18.59
C ILE A 50 15.84 -2.98 -17.88
N PHE A 51 15.84 -2.95 -16.54
CA PHE A 51 14.74 -2.32 -15.80
C PHE A 51 14.71 -0.79 -15.99
N GLY A 52 15.86 -0.15 -16.14
CA GLY A 52 15.96 1.30 -16.37
C GLY A 52 15.45 1.74 -17.75
N ASN A 53 15.59 0.89 -18.77
CA ASN A 53 15.08 1.16 -20.13
C ASN A 53 13.73 0.48 -20.41
N GLY A 54 13.11 -0.14 -19.41
CA GLY A 54 11.84 -0.84 -19.57
C GLY A 54 10.66 0.12 -19.77
N ASP A 55 9.79 -0.19 -20.73
CA ASP A 55 8.55 0.55 -20.95
C ASP A 55 7.47 0.04 -19.97
N SER A 56 7.32 0.78 -18.87
CA SER A 56 6.33 0.47 -17.84
C SER A 56 4.89 0.63 -18.35
N TYR A 57 4.63 1.57 -19.27
CA TYR A 57 3.29 1.81 -19.79
C TYR A 57 2.80 0.61 -20.61
N SER A 58 3.58 0.18 -21.59
CA SER A 58 3.24 -0.98 -22.42
C SER A 58 3.12 -2.26 -21.59
N SER A 59 4.01 -2.44 -20.61
CA SER A 59 4.03 -3.61 -19.74
C SER A 59 2.76 -3.71 -18.87
N ILE A 60 2.35 -2.60 -18.24
CA ILE A 60 1.12 -2.54 -17.44
C ILE A 60 -0.12 -2.71 -18.30
N LEU A 61 -0.15 -2.11 -19.50
CA LEU A 61 -1.27 -2.21 -20.42
C LEU A 61 -1.54 -3.66 -20.84
N TRP A 62 -0.51 -4.37 -21.32
CA TRP A 62 -0.63 -5.78 -21.72
C TRP A 62 -0.90 -6.69 -20.52
N GLY A 63 -0.26 -6.47 -19.38
CA GLY A 63 -0.50 -7.26 -18.16
C GLY A 63 -1.93 -7.14 -17.65
N SER A 64 -2.50 -5.95 -17.66
CA SER A 64 -3.88 -5.70 -17.24
C SER A 64 -4.90 -6.27 -18.22
N PHE A 65 -4.62 -6.14 -19.53
CA PHE A 65 -5.47 -6.67 -20.58
C PHE A 65 -5.54 -8.20 -20.54
N VAL A 66 -4.38 -8.87 -20.48
CA VAL A 66 -4.34 -10.34 -20.44
C VAL A 66 -4.92 -10.87 -19.13
N GLY A 67 -4.64 -10.24 -17.99
CA GLY A 67 -5.26 -10.61 -16.72
C GLY A 67 -6.79 -10.54 -16.75
N SER A 68 -7.33 -9.47 -17.37
CA SER A 68 -8.78 -9.29 -17.57
C SER A 68 -9.38 -10.39 -18.46
N ILE A 69 -8.68 -10.80 -19.51
CA ILE A 69 -9.09 -11.91 -20.37
C ILE A 69 -9.05 -13.24 -19.60
N VAL A 70 -8.01 -13.47 -18.79
CA VAL A 70 -7.88 -14.71 -18.02
C VAL A 70 -9.02 -14.86 -17.02
N ILE A 71 -9.34 -13.82 -16.23
CA ILE A 71 -10.49 -13.90 -15.31
C ILE A 71 -11.80 -14.10 -16.07
N TRP A 72 -11.98 -13.41 -17.20
CA TRP A 72 -13.17 -13.56 -18.03
C TRP A 72 -13.31 -15.00 -18.57
N LEU A 73 -12.23 -15.60 -19.07
CA LEU A 73 -12.19 -17.00 -19.51
C LEU A 73 -12.46 -17.96 -18.34
N MET A 74 -11.87 -17.72 -17.17
CA MET A 74 -12.09 -18.56 -15.99
C MET A 74 -13.55 -18.54 -15.54
N CYS A 75 -14.19 -17.37 -15.50
CA CYS A 75 -15.61 -17.24 -15.19
C CYS A 75 -16.52 -17.92 -16.22
N ARG A 76 -16.08 -18.02 -17.49
CA ARG A 76 -16.81 -18.67 -18.58
C ARG A 76 -16.62 -20.19 -18.66
N LEU A 77 -15.44 -20.68 -18.29
CA LEU A 77 -15.08 -22.10 -18.38
C LEU A 77 -15.45 -22.89 -17.11
N GLN A 78 -15.65 -22.20 -15.98
CA GLN A 78 -16.11 -22.84 -14.75
C GLN A 78 -17.63 -22.89 -14.71
N TYR A 79 -18.17 -24.11 -14.57
CA TYR A 79 -19.61 -24.35 -14.47
C TYR A 79 -19.98 -24.87 -13.08
N VAL A 80 -21.14 -24.46 -12.59
CA VAL A 80 -21.72 -24.85 -11.31
C VAL A 80 -23.06 -25.53 -11.56
N SER A 81 -23.31 -26.60 -10.82
CA SER A 81 -24.60 -27.30 -10.73
C SER A 81 -24.81 -27.74 -9.29
N GLU A 82 -25.99 -27.49 -8.72
CA GLU A 82 -26.36 -27.93 -7.37
C GLU A 82 -25.31 -27.58 -6.28
N GLY A 83 -24.71 -26.39 -6.36
CA GLY A 83 -23.71 -25.92 -5.39
C GLY A 83 -22.33 -26.57 -5.51
N LYS A 84 -22.06 -27.36 -6.56
CA LYS A 84 -20.76 -27.98 -6.83
C LYS A 84 -20.24 -27.58 -8.21
N PHE A 85 -18.91 -27.53 -8.33
CA PHE A 85 -18.25 -27.35 -9.62
C PHE A 85 -18.37 -28.61 -10.46
N VAL A 86 -18.83 -28.44 -11.70
CA VAL A 86 -18.94 -29.53 -12.67
C VAL A 86 -17.86 -29.34 -13.74
N ASN A 87 -17.16 -30.42 -14.06
CA ASN A 87 -16.21 -30.41 -15.17
C ASN A 87 -16.98 -30.52 -16.50
N GLN A 88 -17.50 -29.39 -16.98
CA GLN A 88 -18.28 -29.32 -18.22
C GLN A 88 -17.49 -29.82 -19.44
N TRP A 89 -16.15 -29.69 -19.43
CA TRP A 89 -15.28 -30.19 -20.50
C TRP A 89 -15.40 -31.70 -20.70
N ALA A 90 -15.46 -32.47 -19.60
CA ALA A 90 -15.63 -33.93 -19.65
C ALA A 90 -16.99 -34.35 -20.25
N TYR A 91 -18.02 -33.51 -20.09
CA TYR A 91 -19.34 -33.72 -20.68
C TYR A 91 -19.36 -33.34 -22.17
N TRP A 92 -18.72 -32.22 -22.52
CA TRP A 92 -18.64 -31.74 -23.90
C TRP A 92 -17.85 -32.68 -24.80
N MET A 93 -16.75 -33.27 -24.31
CA MET A 93 -16.01 -34.34 -25.02
C MET A 93 -16.85 -35.59 -25.28
N LYS A 94 -17.89 -35.83 -24.48
CA LYS A 94 -18.85 -36.93 -24.66
C LYS A 94 -20.08 -36.52 -25.49
N PHE A 95 -20.05 -35.34 -26.13
CA PHE A 95 -21.18 -34.73 -26.85
C PHE A 95 -22.49 -34.70 -26.03
N LYS A 96 -22.38 -34.58 -24.70
CA LYS A 96 -23.51 -34.45 -23.78
C LYS A 96 -23.41 -33.13 -23.03
N SER A 97 -24.53 -32.48 -22.78
CA SER A 97 -24.59 -31.31 -21.90
C SER A 97 -25.22 -31.72 -20.57
N HIS A 98 -24.65 -31.27 -19.45
CA HIS A 98 -25.28 -31.45 -18.15
C HIS A 98 -26.51 -30.53 -18.07
N PRO A 99 -27.73 -31.06 -17.82
CA PRO A 99 -28.98 -30.29 -17.97
C PRO A 99 -29.12 -29.13 -16.97
N SER A 100 -28.40 -29.16 -15.85
CA SER A 100 -28.43 -28.15 -14.79
C SER A 100 -27.10 -27.40 -14.58
N ALA A 101 -26.17 -27.44 -15.55
CA ALA A 101 -24.90 -26.72 -15.44
C ALA A 101 -25.03 -25.29 -16.01
N ARG A 102 -24.64 -24.30 -15.20
CA ARG A 102 -24.56 -22.89 -15.60
C ARG A 102 -23.14 -22.35 -15.37
N PRO A 103 -22.64 -21.40 -16.19
CA PRO A 103 -21.37 -20.75 -15.91
C PRO A 103 -21.44 -19.98 -14.58
N ILE A 104 -20.30 -19.70 -13.95
CA ILE A 104 -20.27 -18.89 -12.71
C ILE A 104 -20.89 -17.52 -12.95
N LEU A 105 -20.52 -16.88 -14.06
CA LEU A 105 -21.10 -15.64 -14.54
C LEU A 105 -21.50 -15.79 -16.01
N THR A 106 -22.68 -15.30 -16.35
CA THR A 106 -23.09 -15.12 -17.75
C THR A 106 -22.25 -14.03 -18.43
N LEU A 107 -22.36 -13.91 -19.75
CA LEU A 107 -21.67 -12.85 -20.50
C LEU A 107 -22.07 -11.45 -20.00
N GLN A 108 -23.36 -11.25 -19.72
CA GLN A 108 -23.87 -9.97 -19.24
C GLN A 108 -23.42 -9.69 -17.81
N GLU A 109 -23.38 -10.69 -16.94
CA GLU A 109 -22.89 -10.53 -15.55
C GLU A 109 -21.37 -10.28 -15.52
N SER A 110 -20.59 -10.99 -16.33
CA SER A 110 -19.14 -10.79 -16.41
C SER A 110 -18.77 -9.42 -16.98
N LEU A 111 -19.47 -8.97 -18.04
CA LEU A 111 -19.28 -7.62 -18.58
C LEU A 111 -19.73 -6.53 -17.59
N SER A 112 -20.85 -6.72 -16.91
CA SER A 112 -21.32 -5.73 -15.92
C SER A 112 -20.39 -5.67 -14.70
N ALA A 113 -19.82 -6.80 -14.25
CA ALA A 113 -18.78 -6.82 -13.22
C ALA A 113 -17.50 -6.11 -13.68
N TRP A 114 -17.06 -6.33 -14.93
CA TRP A 114 -15.91 -5.63 -15.50
C TRP A 114 -16.14 -4.12 -15.59
N ILE A 115 -17.30 -3.67 -16.09
CA ILE A 115 -17.70 -2.25 -16.11
C ILE A 115 -17.74 -1.67 -14.69
N GLY A 116 -18.21 -2.44 -13.71
CA GLY A 116 -18.18 -2.06 -12.30
C GLY A 116 -16.77 -1.76 -11.81
N GLY A 117 -15.80 -2.59 -12.17
CA GLY A 117 -14.38 -2.36 -11.88
C GLY A 117 -13.83 -1.10 -12.55
N VAL A 118 -14.12 -0.89 -13.84
CA VAL A 118 -13.70 0.33 -14.57
C VAL A 118 -14.28 1.60 -13.94
N LYS A 119 -15.55 1.57 -13.52
CA LYS A 119 -16.19 2.69 -12.83
C LYS A 119 -15.49 3.02 -11.51
N ALA A 120 -15.07 2.02 -10.74
CA ALA A 120 -14.33 2.24 -9.50
C ALA A 120 -12.98 2.95 -9.70
N LEU A 121 -12.36 2.79 -10.88
CA LEU A 121 -11.08 3.43 -11.23
C LEU A 121 -11.24 4.83 -11.86
N THR A 122 -12.46 5.26 -12.19
CA THR A 122 -12.67 6.53 -12.91
C THR A 122 -12.27 7.74 -12.07
N THR A 123 -12.67 7.79 -10.79
CA THR A 123 -12.36 8.92 -9.90
C THR A 123 -10.84 9.09 -9.69
N PRO A 124 -10.07 8.05 -9.35
CA PRO A 124 -8.60 8.17 -9.26
C PRO A 124 -7.93 8.68 -10.54
N VAL A 125 -8.36 8.19 -11.71
CA VAL A 125 -7.78 8.60 -13.00
C VAL A 125 -8.02 10.08 -13.28
N LEU A 126 -9.23 10.58 -13.03
CA LEU A 126 -9.55 12.00 -13.20
C LEU A 126 -8.71 12.89 -12.29
N VAL A 127 -8.51 12.48 -11.03
CA VAL A 127 -7.66 13.20 -10.07
C VAL A 127 -6.20 13.24 -10.57
N LEU A 128 -5.66 12.12 -11.06
CA LEU A 128 -4.31 12.06 -11.62
C LEU A 128 -4.12 13.01 -12.82
N ILE A 129 -5.08 13.02 -13.75
CA ILE A 129 -5.03 13.90 -14.93
C ILE A 129 -5.09 15.38 -14.50
N MET A 130 -5.98 15.72 -13.58
CA MET A 130 -6.08 17.09 -13.04
C MET A 130 -4.81 17.49 -12.28
N ALA A 131 -4.19 16.57 -11.56
CA ALA A 131 -2.97 16.86 -10.85
C ALA A 131 -1.76 17.08 -11.78
N TRP A 132 -1.66 16.33 -12.88
CA TRP A 132 -0.69 16.63 -13.94
C TRP A 132 -0.94 17.98 -14.60
N ALA A 133 -2.21 18.34 -14.84
CA ALA A 133 -2.56 19.65 -15.36
C ALA A 133 -2.19 20.78 -14.38
N ILE A 134 -2.43 20.62 -13.08
CA ILE A 134 -2.00 21.57 -12.05
C ILE A 134 -0.47 21.64 -11.98
N GLY A 135 0.23 20.51 -12.00
CA GLY A 135 1.71 20.49 -12.03
C GLY A 135 2.28 21.23 -13.24
N ALA A 136 1.67 21.07 -14.42
CA ALA A 136 2.04 21.85 -15.61
C ALA A 136 1.72 23.33 -15.46
N ALA A 137 0.53 23.69 -14.98
CA ALA A 137 0.14 25.08 -14.76
C ALA A 137 1.02 25.78 -13.71
N VAL A 138 1.43 25.08 -12.65
CA VAL A 138 2.38 25.57 -11.64
C VAL A 138 3.74 25.86 -12.28
N ARG A 139 4.25 24.95 -13.11
CA ARG A 139 5.50 25.19 -13.89
C ARG A 139 5.37 26.38 -14.84
N ASP A 140 4.26 26.48 -15.57
CA ASP A 140 4.04 27.57 -16.53
C ASP A 140 3.83 28.93 -15.83
N SER A 141 3.31 28.93 -14.60
CA SER A 141 3.11 30.16 -13.80
C SER A 141 4.40 30.73 -13.21
N GLY A 142 5.56 30.08 -13.40
CA GLY A 142 6.80 30.46 -12.76
C GLY A 142 6.81 30.17 -11.24
N ALA A 143 5.89 29.34 -10.75
CA ALA A 143 5.87 28.97 -9.34
C ALA A 143 7.04 28.04 -8.99
N ASP A 144 7.59 27.32 -9.96
CA ASP A 144 8.91 26.67 -9.85
C ASP A 144 10.02 27.70 -9.59
N VAL A 145 9.98 28.89 -10.21
CA VAL A 145 10.88 30.02 -9.94
C VAL A 145 10.59 30.66 -8.58
N PHE A 146 9.32 30.76 -8.17
CA PHE A 146 8.95 31.25 -6.83
C PHE A 146 9.36 30.29 -5.70
N PHE A 147 9.09 29.00 -5.83
CA PHE A 147 9.50 27.99 -4.84
C PHE A 147 11.02 27.81 -4.86
N SER A 148 11.65 27.80 -6.03
CA SER A 148 13.12 27.78 -6.08
C SER A 148 13.68 29.06 -5.48
N SER A 149 13.15 30.26 -5.71
CA SER A 149 13.66 31.49 -5.05
C SER A 149 13.36 31.56 -3.55
N ALA A 150 12.21 31.06 -3.10
CA ALA A 150 11.86 30.95 -1.69
C ALA A 150 12.75 29.92 -0.96
N LEU A 151 13.05 28.79 -1.61
CA LEU A 151 13.95 27.74 -1.11
C LEU A 151 15.44 28.05 -1.35
N SER A 152 15.78 28.93 -2.30
CA SER A 152 17.14 29.42 -2.58
C SER A 152 17.49 30.66 -1.78
N SER A 153 16.55 31.17 -0.97
CA SER A 153 16.95 32.02 0.15
C SER A 153 17.83 31.18 1.08
N ASP A 154 18.87 31.76 1.68
CA ASP A 154 19.79 31.11 2.64
C ASP A 154 19.11 30.42 3.85
N SER A 155 17.77 30.35 3.89
CA SER A 155 16.97 29.88 5.02
C SER A 155 16.60 28.39 4.98
N LEU A 156 16.64 27.69 3.83
CA LEU A 156 16.25 26.28 3.74
C LEU A 156 17.22 25.42 2.95
N ASP A 157 17.89 24.50 3.63
CA ASP A 157 18.71 23.47 3.00
C ASP A 157 17.84 22.51 2.18
N TYR A 158 18.15 22.34 0.88
CA TYR A 158 17.46 21.44 -0.03
C TYR A 158 17.43 19.98 0.50
N ARG A 159 18.37 19.61 1.37
CA ARG A 159 18.42 18.29 2.02
C ARG A 159 17.28 18.06 3.01
N ALA A 160 16.60 19.11 3.46
CA ALA A 160 15.42 19.02 4.31
C ALA A 160 14.11 18.79 3.51
N ILE A 161 14.14 18.92 2.18
CA ILE A 161 12.96 18.76 1.31
C ILE A 161 12.25 17.41 1.53
N PRO A 162 12.93 16.26 1.60
CA PRO A 162 12.27 14.97 1.85
C PRO A 162 11.51 14.95 3.19
N VAL A 163 12.09 15.52 4.25
CA VAL A 163 11.46 15.56 5.57
C VAL A 163 10.20 16.42 5.56
N LEU A 164 10.28 17.62 4.99
CA LEU A 164 9.13 18.52 4.86
C LEU A 164 8.03 17.88 4.00
N THR A 165 8.44 17.21 2.93
CA THR A 165 7.52 16.50 2.03
C THR A 165 6.78 15.38 2.75
N PHE A 166 7.48 14.57 3.57
CA PHE A 166 6.85 13.53 4.37
C PHE A 166 5.79 14.12 5.32
N ILE A 167 6.13 15.18 6.04
CA ILE A 167 5.23 15.83 7.01
C ILE A 167 4.01 16.42 6.31
N ILE A 168 4.22 17.20 5.25
CA ILE A 168 3.14 17.86 4.50
C ILE A 168 2.22 16.83 3.85
N SER A 169 2.79 15.79 3.21
CA SER A 169 2.01 14.69 2.64
C SER A 169 1.20 13.96 3.71
N GLY A 170 1.79 13.72 4.88
CA GLY A 170 1.11 13.13 6.03
C GLY A 170 -0.08 13.96 6.51
N ILE A 171 0.08 15.27 6.66
CA ILE A 171 -0.99 16.16 7.10
C ILE A 171 -2.12 16.23 6.07
N ILE A 172 -1.79 16.38 4.78
CA ILE A 172 -2.79 16.42 3.71
C ILE A 172 -3.56 15.10 3.66
N SER A 173 -2.86 13.97 3.72
CA SER A 173 -3.51 12.66 3.65
C SER A 173 -4.33 12.34 4.89
N PHE A 174 -3.87 12.73 6.09
CA PHE A 174 -4.63 12.62 7.32
C PHE A 174 -5.93 13.43 7.29
N ALA A 175 -5.87 14.66 6.75
CA ALA A 175 -7.03 15.53 6.63
C ALA A 175 -8.02 15.06 5.55
N THR A 176 -7.51 14.50 4.44
CA THR A 176 -8.34 14.10 3.30
C THR A 176 -8.81 12.64 3.37
N GLY A 177 -8.18 11.79 4.17
CA GLY A 177 -8.51 10.37 4.25
C GLY A 177 -8.14 9.56 3.00
N THR A 178 -7.19 10.04 2.19
CA THR A 178 -6.76 9.34 0.98
C THR A 178 -5.26 9.47 0.71
N SER A 179 -4.60 8.33 0.55
CA SER A 179 -3.20 8.24 0.11
C SER A 179 -3.05 8.58 -1.37
N TRP A 180 -3.86 7.97 -2.24
CA TRP A 180 -3.80 8.18 -3.70
C TRP A 180 -4.10 9.62 -4.14
N GLY A 181 -5.08 10.28 -3.50
CA GLY A 181 -5.36 11.69 -3.78
C GLY A 181 -4.18 12.60 -3.42
N THR A 182 -3.57 12.35 -2.25
CA THR A 182 -2.39 13.08 -1.80
C THR A 182 -1.20 12.86 -2.73
N MET A 183 -0.91 11.62 -3.10
CA MET A 183 0.15 11.29 -4.05
C MET A 183 -0.06 12.01 -5.39
N SER A 184 -1.30 11.99 -5.91
CA SER A 184 -1.63 12.65 -7.17
C SER A 184 -1.28 14.12 -7.14
N ILE A 185 -1.59 14.84 -6.04
CA ILE A 185 -1.28 16.27 -5.87
C ILE A 185 0.23 16.50 -5.66
N MET A 186 0.87 15.69 -4.82
CA MET A 186 2.25 15.94 -4.37
C MET A 186 3.30 15.58 -5.43
N PHE A 187 3.12 14.49 -6.18
CA PHE A 187 4.10 14.06 -7.18
C PHE A 187 4.42 15.16 -8.23
N PRO A 188 3.44 15.78 -8.90
CA PRO A 188 3.70 16.72 -9.98
C PRO A 188 4.31 18.05 -9.52
N ILE A 189 4.10 18.41 -8.25
CA ILE A 189 4.54 19.70 -7.68
C ILE A 189 5.92 19.52 -7.04
N VAL A 190 6.03 18.56 -6.13
CA VAL A 190 7.18 18.45 -5.22
C VAL A 190 8.36 17.75 -5.89
N VAL A 191 8.13 16.80 -6.81
CA VAL A 191 9.22 16.17 -7.55
C VAL A 191 9.98 17.18 -8.40
N SER A 192 9.26 17.98 -9.20
CA SER A 192 9.91 19.03 -10.00
C SER A 192 10.62 20.04 -9.10
N ALA A 193 9.98 20.49 -8.02
CA ALA A 193 10.59 21.43 -7.08
C ALA A 193 11.88 20.86 -6.46
N SER A 194 11.89 19.57 -6.08
CA SER A 194 13.07 18.91 -5.51
C SER A 194 14.22 18.79 -6.49
N TRP A 195 13.94 18.53 -7.78
CA TRP A 195 14.96 18.46 -8.82
C TRP A 195 15.64 19.81 -9.04
N TYR A 196 14.86 20.89 -9.15
CA TYR A 196 15.41 22.24 -9.34
C TYR A 196 16.14 22.73 -8.10
N ALA A 197 15.57 22.56 -6.90
CA ALA A 197 16.17 23.04 -5.65
C ALA A 197 17.47 22.31 -5.28
N SER A 198 17.62 21.05 -5.69
CA SER A 198 18.83 20.26 -5.46
C SER A 198 19.87 20.36 -6.58
N ASN A 199 19.63 21.19 -7.60
CA ASN A 199 20.48 21.30 -8.79
C ASN A 199 20.70 19.94 -9.50
N GLY A 200 19.66 19.11 -9.56
CA GLY A 200 19.68 17.80 -10.22
C GLY A 200 20.23 16.65 -9.39
N ASP A 201 20.19 16.71 -8.06
CA ASP A 201 20.59 15.58 -7.21
C ASP A 201 19.53 14.47 -7.24
N GLU A 202 19.87 13.38 -7.96
CA GLU A 202 19.02 12.20 -8.07
C GLU A 202 18.67 11.58 -6.70
N ASN A 203 19.58 11.65 -5.71
CA ASN A 203 19.31 11.07 -4.39
C ASN A 203 18.20 11.82 -3.67
N ILE A 204 18.22 13.15 -3.69
CA ILE A 204 17.20 13.99 -3.06
C ILE A 204 15.86 13.83 -3.78
N MET A 205 15.87 13.71 -5.11
CA MET A 205 14.65 13.44 -5.87
C MET A 205 14.03 12.09 -5.47
N ILE A 206 14.83 11.01 -5.42
CA ILE A 206 14.35 9.68 -5.02
C ILE A 206 13.84 9.69 -3.58
N LEU A 207 14.58 10.32 -2.66
CA LEU A 207 14.15 10.47 -1.26
C LEU A 207 12.84 11.23 -1.17
N THR A 208 12.67 12.31 -1.94
CA THR A 208 11.44 13.10 -1.99
C THR A 208 10.26 12.28 -2.52
N MET A 209 10.43 11.54 -3.61
CA MET A 209 9.41 10.62 -4.13
C MET A 209 9.00 9.59 -3.08
N SER A 210 9.97 9.01 -2.39
CA SER A 210 9.69 8.05 -1.31
C SER A 210 8.98 8.70 -0.11
N ALA A 211 9.30 9.96 0.20
CA ALA A 211 8.66 10.73 1.26
C ALA A 211 7.20 11.06 0.95
N ILE A 212 6.87 11.36 -0.31
CA ILE A 212 5.48 11.52 -0.78
C ILE A 212 4.70 10.24 -0.50
N LEU A 213 5.25 9.09 -0.93
CA LEU A 213 4.59 7.80 -0.77
C LEU A 213 4.39 7.45 0.71
N ALA A 214 5.45 7.53 1.51
CA ALA A 214 5.40 7.17 2.93
C ALA A 214 4.52 8.12 3.75
N GLY A 215 4.62 9.43 3.50
CA GLY A 215 3.80 10.43 4.18
C GLY A 215 2.32 10.27 3.85
N ALA A 216 1.98 10.08 2.57
CA ALA A 216 0.61 9.83 2.16
C ALA A 216 0.04 8.54 2.78
N VAL A 217 0.81 7.44 2.83
CA VAL A 217 0.35 6.20 3.48
C VAL A 217 0.17 6.38 4.99
N PHE A 218 1.10 7.07 5.65
CA PHE A 218 1.01 7.36 7.08
C PHE A 218 -0.27 8.15 7.42
N GLY A 219 -0.55 9.22 6.68
CA GLY A 219 -1.73 10.05 6.94
C GLY A 219 -3.04 9.29 6.74
N ASP A 220 -3.15 8.55 5.64
CA ASP A 220 -4.30 7.70 5.30
C ASP A 220 -4.55 6.62 6.38
N HIS A 221 -3.48 6.02 6.91
CA HIS A 221 -3.56 4.99 7.95
C HIS A 221 -3.95 5.57 9.33
N ALA A 222 -3.51 6.79 9.63
CA ALA A 222 -3.71 7.41 10.94
C ALA A 222 -5.10 8.05 11.12
N THR A 223 -5.87 8.27 10.05
CA THR A 223 -7.14 9.00 10.10
C THR A 223 -8.38 8.10 10.12
N ALA A 224 -9.40 8.52 10.87
CA ALA A 224 -10.67 7.80 11.01
C ALA A 224 -11.59 7.92 9.78
N ILE A 225 -11.29 8.85 8.87
CA ILE A 225 -12.15 9.15 7.71
C ILE A 225 -11.72 8.32 6.48
N SER A 226 -10.56 7.65 6.54
CA SER A 226 -10.06 6.83 5.44
C SER A 226 -10.91 5.59 5.18
N ASP A 227 -11.21 5.35 3.90
CA ASP A 227 -11.91 4.14 3.44
C ASP A 227 -11.20 2.86 3.87
N THR A 228 -9.86 2.86 3.86
CA THR A 228 -9.06 1.69 4.25
C THR A 228 -9.14 1.42 5.75
N THR A 229 -9.15 2.47 6.56
CA THR A 229 -9.32 2.40 8.01
C THR A 229 -10.73 1.94 8.38
N ILE A 230 -11.76 2.46 7.70
CA ILE A 230 -13.16 2.06 7.87
C ILE A 230 -13.35 0.58 7.51
N LEU A 231 -12.83 0.14 6.36
CA LEU A 231 -12.94 -1.24 5.91
C LEU A 231 -12.17 -2.21 6.83
N SER A 232 -11.00 -1.80 7.32
CA SER A 232 -10.21 -2.58 8.30
C SER A 232 -10.98 -2.77 9.60
N ALA A 233 -11.55 -1.71 10.16
CA ALA A 233 -12.36 -1.78 11.38
C ALA A 233 -13.60 -2.68 11.21
N MET A 234 -14.33 -2.54 10.10
CA MET A 234 -15.49 -3.39 9.78
C MET A 234 -15.10 -4.86 9.64
N SER A 235 -14.00 -5.16 8.95
CA SER A 235 -13.53 -6.54 8.75
C SER A 235 -13.09 -7.20 10.05
N ALA A 236 -12.49 -6.42 10.96
CA ALA A 236 -12.09 -6.86 12.30
C ALA A 236 -13.27 -6.90 13.30
N LYS A 237 -14.47 -6.46 12.89
CA LYS A 237 -15.66 -6.35 13.74
C LYS A 237 -15.41 -5.52 15.01
N CYS A 238 -14.63 -4.46 14.87
CA CYS A 238 -14.34 -3.54 15.96
C CYS A 238 -14.84 -2.13 15.61
N ASP A 239 -15.06 -1.33 16.65
CA ASP A 239 -15.43 0.06 16.46
C ASP A 239 -14.30 0.86 15.79
N LEU A 240 -14.65 1.66 14.79
CA LEU A 240 -13.73 2.51 14.04
C LEU A 240 -12.86 3.40 14.95
N THR A 241 -13.49 4.04 15.93
CA THR A 241 -12.76 4.90 16.87
C THR A 241 -11.75 4.11 17.69
N HIS A 242 -12.07 2.87 18.08
CA HIS A 242 -11.14 2.03 18.83
C HIS A 242 -9.96 1.63 17.97
N HIS A 243 -10.23 1.20 16.73
CA HIS A 243 -9.19 0.87 15.76
C HIS A 243 -8.17 2.00 15.59
N VAL A 244 -8.65 3.23 15.33
CA VAL A 244 -7.80 4.41 15.12
C VAL A 244 -6.98 4.78 16.34
N VAL A 245 -7.59 4.79 17.52
CA VAL A 245 -6.92 5.21 18.77
C VAL A 245 -5.84 4.22 19.17
N THR A 246 -6.08 2.93 18.97
CA THR A 246 -5.10 1.89 19.27
C THR A 246 -3.91 1.94 18.32
N GLN A 247 -4.11 2.21 17.02
CA GLN A 247 -3.01 2.22 16.05
C GLN A 247 -2.20 3.53 16.03
N LEU A 248 -2.80 4.67 16.39
CA LEU A 248 -2.18 5.99 16.24
C LEU A 248 -0.82 6.13 16.98
N PRO A 249 -0.64 5.67 18.23
CA PRO A 249 0.65 5.72 18.91
C PRO A 249 1.74 4.93 18.16
N TYR A 250 1.42 3.75 17.62
CA TYR A 250 2.35 2.94 16.84
C TYR A 250 2.71 3.63 15.52
N ALA A 251 1.72 4.17 14.81
CA ALA A 251 1.92 4.91 13.57
C ALA A 251 2.81 6.15 13.79
N LEU A 252 2.62 6.87 14.89
CA LEU A 252 3.43 8.05 15.25
C LEU A 252 4.88 7.67 15.58
N VAL A 253 5.12 6.57 16.28
CA VAL A 253 6.49 6.07 16.53
C VAL A 253 7.20 5.79 15.22
N VAL A 254 6.54 5.09 14.30
CA VAL A 254 7.12 4.80 12.97
C VAL A 254 7.37 6.09 12.19
N ALA A 255 6.44 7.05 12.20
CA ALA A 255 6.61 8.34 11.53
C ALA A 255 7.81 9.13 12.08
N VAL A 256 7.98 9.18 13.40
CA VAL A 256 9.12 9.84 14.05
C VAL A 256 10.42 9.13 13.67
N LEU A 257 10.46 7.80 13.69
CA LEU A 257 11.64 7.03 13.25
C LEU A 257 11.97 7.28 11.78
N SER A 258 10.95 7.31 10.91
CA SER A 258 11.13 7.63 9.49
C SER A 258 11.72 9.03 9.29
N ILE A 259 11.37 10.01 10.12
CA ILE A 259 11.96 11.35 10.06
C ILE A 259 13.40 11.34 10.60
N VAL A 260 13.58 10.89 11.84
CA VAL A 260 14.83 11.04 12.60
C VAL A 260 15.94 10.13 12.09
N VAL A 261 15.58 8.94 11.58
CA VAL A 261 16.53 7.90 11.14
C VAL A 261 16.37 7.58 9.66
N GLY A 262 15.28 7.99 9.01
CA GLY A 262 15.12 7.82 7.57
C GLY A 262 15.55 9.09 6.84
N TYR A 263 14.57 9.98 6.65
CA TYR A 263 14.66 11.12 5.74
C TYR A 263 15.67 12.17 6.16
N LEU A 264 15.75 12.51 7.46
CA LEU A 264 16.66 13.56 7.89
C LEU A 264 18.11 13.13 7.67
N PRO A 265 18.64 12.01 8.18
CA PRO A 265 20.04 11.70 7.97
C PRO A 265 20.32 11.18 6.55
N ALA A 266 19.34 10.59 5.85
CA ALA A 266 19.53 10.22 4.45
C ALA A 266 19.72 11.45 3.53
N GLY A 267 19.17 12.61 3.90
CA GLY A 267 19.44 13.87 3.19
C GLY A 267 20.87 14.39 3.37
N PHE A 268 21.57 14.03 4.46
CA PHE A 268 22.87 14.62 4.83
C PHE A 268 24.05 13.64 4.85
N ALA A 269 23.83 12.38 5.20
CA ALA A 269 24.88 11.50 5.71
C ALA A 269 25.02 10.15 4.98
N TYR A 270 23.93 9.56 4.48
CA TYR A 270 23.99 8.23 3.85
C TYR A 270 22.94 8.03 2.75
N PRO A 271 23.18 7.08 1.82
CA PRO A 271 22.19 6.74 0.80
C PRO A 271 20.93 6.12 1.41
N GLY A 272 19.76 6.38 0.81
CA GLY A 272 18.45 6.02 1.38
C GLY A 272 18.26 4.55 1.76
N TRP A 273 18.93 3.61 1.08
CA TRP A 273 18.85 2.18 1.42
C TRP A 273 19.42 1.87 2.80
N VAL A 274 20.43 2.62 3.27
CA VAL A 274 20.99 2.46 4.62
C VAL A 274 19.93 2.84 5.66
N GLY A 275 19.21 3.94 5.42
CA GLY A 275 18.10 4.38 6.28
C GLY A 275 16.99 3.32 6.38
N LEU A 276 16.67 2.64 5.28
CA LEU A 276 15.69 1.54 5.29
C LEU A 276 16.16 0.37 6.17
N VAL A 277 17.42 -0.05 6.05
CA VAL A 277 17.97 -1.15 6.87
C VAL A 277 17.98 -0.77 8.34
N ILE A 278 18.47 0.42 8.69
CA ILE A 278 18.50 0.90 10.07
C ILE A 278 17.07 1.00 10.63
N GLY A 279 16.14 1.56 9.85
CA GLY A 279 14.73 1.66 10.23
C GLY A 279 14.10 0.30 10.52
N CYS A 280 14.29 -0.68 9.64
CA CYS A 280 13.80 -2.05 9.86
C CYS A 280 14.38 -2.67 11.15
N VAL A 281 15.68 -2.54 11.37
CA VAL A 281 16.33 -3.04 12.59
C VAL A 281 15.77 -2.34 13.82
N LEU A 282 15.61 -1.02 13.80
CA LEU A 282 15.08 -0.26 14.93
C LEU A 282 13.65 -0.61 15.26
N VAL A 283 12.78 -0.81 14.26
CA VAL A 283 11.39 -1.25 14.50
C VAL A 283 11.39 -2.62 15.18
N VAL A 284 12.23 -3.56 14.73
CA VAL A 284 12.36 -4.87 15.37
C VAL A 284 12.88 -4.73 16.80
N VAL A 285 13.93 -3.94 17.02
CA VAL A 285 14.50 -3.72 18.36
C VAL A 285 13.48 -3.07 19.29
N ILE A 286 12.72 -2.09 18.84
CA ILE A 286 11.66 -1.45 19.63
C ILE A 286 10.61 -2.46 20.05
N VAL A 287 10.17 -3.33 19.13
CA VAL A 287 9.21 -4.40 19.44
C VAL A 287 9.82 -5.42 20.43
N LEU A 288 11.10 -5.78 20.27
CA LEU A 288 11.76 -6.73 21.17
C LEU A 288 11.98 -6.17 22.58
N VAL A 289 12.30 -4.87 22.70
CA VAL A 289 12.63 -4.23 23.98
C VAL A 289 11.39 -3.73 24.71
N PHE A 290 10.45 -3.10 24.01
CA PHE A 290 9.26 -2.48 24.61
C PHE A 290 7.99 -3.31 24.45
N GLY A 291 7.98 -4.29 23.54
CA GLY A 291 6.84 -5.15 23.33
C GLY A 291 6.64 -6.11 24.50
N VAL A 292 5.43 -6.11 25.04
CA VAL A 292 5.01 -7.08 26.05
C VAL A 292 4.14 -8.13 25.36
N ARG A 293 4.37 -9.40 25.71
CA ARG A 293 3.54 -10.50 25.23
C ARG A 293 2.12 -10.37 25.75
N VAL A 294 1.14 -10.63 24.88
CA VAL A 294 -0.29 -10.58 25.21
C VAL A 294 -0.66 -11.57 26.32
N ASP A 295 0.05 -12.69 26.43
CA ASP A 295 -0.13 -13.72 27.48
C ASP A 295 0.67 -13.43 28.76
N HIS A 296 0.99 -12.17 29.07
CA HIS A 296 1.66 -11.83 30.31
C HIS A 296 0.77 -12.20 31.52
N PRO A 297 1.28 -13.00 32.48
CA PRO A 297 0.47 -13.52 33.59
C PRO A 297 -0.11 -12.41 34.50
N GLU A 298 0.60 -11.28 34.61
CA GLU A 298 0.13 -10.09 35.33
C GLU A 298 -0.60 -9.04 34.45
N PHE A 299 -1.01 -9.39 33.22
CA PHE A 299 -1.69 -8.48 32.27
C PHE A 299 -0.94 -7.16 32.01
N LYS A 300 0.39 -7.19 32.05
CA LYS A 300 1.20 -6.00 31.81
C LYS A 300 1.04 -5.56 30.35
N GLN A 301 0.63 -4.31 30.17
CA GLN A 301 0.54 -3.68 28.84
C GLN A 301 1.88 -3.10 28.43
N ASP A 302 2.17 -3.11 27.12
CA ASP A 302 3.31 -2.37 26.59
C ASP A 302 3.09 -0.85 26.68
N VAL A 303 4.18 -0.08 26.58
CA VAL A 303 4.14 1.39 26.74
C VAL A 303 3.21 2.05 25.71
N LEU A 304 3.11 1.51 24.49
CA LEU A 304 2.29 2.07 23.42
C LEU A 304 0.81 1.74 23.64
N SER A 305 0.51 0.55 24.13
CA SER A 305 -0.82 0.14 24.61
C SER A 305 -1.28 1.03 25.76
N ILE A 306 -0.42 1.31 26.75
CA ILE A 306 -0.72 2.23 27.86
C ILE A 306 -1.02 3.64 27.34
N CYS A 307 -0.22 4.15 26.39
CA CYS A 307 -0.49 5.43 25.74
C CYS A 307 -1.85 5.43 25.01
N SER A 308 -2.21 4.34 24.33
CA SER A 308 -3.50 4.22 23.65
C SER A 308 -4.68 4.24 24.63
N GLU A 309 -4.56 3.54 25.76
CA GLU A 309 -5.58 3.53 26.82
C GLU A 309 -5.67 4.87 27.52
N PHE A 310 -4.53 5.55 27.74
CA PHE A 310 -4.52 6.92 28.25
C PHE A 310 -5.29 7.88 27.31
N VAL A 311 -5.03 7.82 26.00
CA VAL A 311 -5.77 8.63 25.01
C VAL A 311 -7.25 8.29 25.05
N ARG A 312 -7.60 7.01 25.10
CA ARG A 312 -8.99 6.56 25.15
C ARG A 312 -9.75 7.04 26.39
N VAL A 313 -9.20 6.79 27.57
CA VAL A 313 -9.85 7.11 28.85
C VAL A 313 -9.87 8.63 29.07
N ARG A 314 -8.76 9.32 28.75
CA ARG A 314 -8.61 10.73 29.10
C ARG A 314 -9.09 11.70 28.03
N LEU A 315 -8.76 11.46 26.75
CA LEU A 315 -9.17 12.35 25.66
C LEU A 315 -10.56 12.01 25.15
N LEU A 316 -10.89 10.72 25.00
CA LEU A 316 -12.17 10.29 24.46
C LEU A 316 -13.25 10.01 25.50
N ARG A 317 -12.93 10.14 26.80
CA ARG A 317 -13.86 9.95 27.93
C ARG A 317 -14.63 8.63 27.86
N LYS A 318 -14.01 7.58 27.33
CA LYS A 318 -14.58 6.23 27.29
C LYS A 318 -14.25 5.48 28.58
N GLU A 319 -15.08 4.49 28.90
CA GLU A 319 -14.80 3.59 30.01
C GLU A 319 -13.52 2.79 29.74
N PRO A 320 -12.72 2.49 30.79
CA PRO A 320 -11.54 1.64 30.69
C PRO A 320 -11.93 0.29 30.08
N GLN A 321 -11.03 -0.32 29.30
CA GLN A 321 -11.26 -1.69 28.84
C GLN A 321 -11.30 -2.63 30.05
N GLU A 322 -12.35 -3.46 30.15
CA GLU A 322 -12.29 -4.64 31.02
C GLU A 322 -11.11 -5.51 30.56
N GLN A 323 -10.23 -5.86 31.49
CA GLN A 323 -9.15 -6.79 31.22
C GLN A 323 -9.78 -8.13 30.86
N GLN A 324 -9.69 -8.53 29.59
CA GLN A 324 -10.07 -9.88 29.17
C GLN A 324 -9.16 -10.87 29.90
N GLU A 325 -9.76 -11.79 30.68
CA GLU A 325 -9.03 -12.89 31.32
C GLU A 325 -8.24 -13.66 30.24
N VAL A 326 -6.96 -13.94 30.51
CA VAL A 326 -6.13 -14.77 29.63
C VAL A 326 -6.83 -16.14 29.53
N PRO A 327 -7.19 -16.61 28.32
CA PRO A 327 -7.80 -17.92 28.16
C PRO A 327 -6.97 -19.01 28.84
N ASP A 328 -7.60 -19.89 29.62
CA ASP A 328 -6.91 -20.91 30.44
C ASP A 328 -5.86 -21.73 29.68
N TYR A 329 -6.05 -21.96 28.38
CA TYR A 329 -5.11 -22.71 27.56
C TYR A 329 -3.76 -21.99 27.36
N LEU A 330 -3.68 -20.66 27.50
CA LEU A 330 -2.44 -19.88 27.44
C LEU A 330 -1.69 -19.88 28.79
N LEU A 331 -2.41 -19.99 29.91
CA LEU A 331 -1.83 -20.06 31.25
C LEU A 331 -1.10 -21.39 31.53
N THR A 332 -1.36 -22.43 30.74
CA THR A 332 -0.69 -23.74 30.87
C THR A 332 0.77 -23.76 30.41
N LYS A 333 1.21 -22.76 29.64
CA LYS A 333 2.61 -22.67 29.17
C LYS A 333 3.41 -21.78 30.11
N GLU A 334 4.61 -22.23 30.48
CA GLU A 334 5.57 -21.40 31.23
C GLU A 334 5.77 -20.07 30.49
N TYR A 335 5.44 -18.96 31.16
CA TYR A 335 5.61 -17.64 30.58
C TYR A 335 7.10 -17.39 30.35
N LYS A 336 7.46 -17.13 29.10
CA LYS A 336 8.79 -16.66 28.71
C LYS A 336 8.63 -15.30 28.08
N ASP A 337 9.44 -14.35 28.48
CA ASP A 337 9.42 -13.04 27.86
C ASP A 337 9.77 -13.13 26.35
N VAL A 338 9.52 -12.05 25.62
CA VAL A 338 9.74 -11.99 24.16
C VAL A 338 11.17 -12.41 23.80
N TRP A 339 12.14 -11.98 24.61
CA TRP A 339 13.56 -12.23 24.39
C TRP A 339 13.96 -13.69 24.62
N THR A 340 13.57 -14.27 25.76
CA THR A 340 13.92 -15.63 26.15
C THR A 340 13.28 -16.64 25.20
N ARG A 341 12.02 -16.43 24.80
CA ARG A 341 11.36 -17.32 23.84
C ARG A 341 11.98 -17.26 22.44
N ASN A 342 12.35 -16.07 21.96
CA ASN A 342 12.77 -15.95 20.56
C ASN A 342 14.25 -16.29 20.35
N PHE A 343 15.09 -16.19 21.38
CA PHE A 343 16.55 -16.35 21.24
C PHE A 343 17.17 -17.45 22.11
N TRP A 344 16.48 -17.96 23.14
CA TRP A 344 17.08 -18.82 24.16
C TRP A 344 16.33 -20.14 24.42
N THR A 345 15.30 -20.46 23.63
CA THR A 345 14.54 -21.72 23.68
C THR A 345 14.49 -22.42 22.34
#